data_AF-A0A3D9UFR3-F1
#
_entry.id   AF-A0A3D9UFR3-F1
#
_cell.length_a   1.000
_cell.length_b   1.000
_cell.length_c   1.000
_cell.angle_alpha   90.00
_cell.angle_beta   90.00
_cell.angle_gamma   90.00
#
_symmetry.space_group_name_H-M   'P 1'
#
loop_
_entity.id
_entity.type
_entity.pdbx_description
1 polymer ?
#
loop_
_entity_poly.entity_id
_entity_poly.type
_entity_poly.pdbx_seq_one_letter_code
_entity_poly.pdbx_strand_id
1 'polypeptide(L)'
;MLNENVKDHGKKTKNNAEDPQNREINSNSLEISCTTAPPAPPAPPALKLFSNLPNKRSLNNVGNNNPFKPKDENVLFTESGTVESEDWEISEQIKNYLGEGGFSTISKAIKEVLKKEDIKPLNPIGVTMKGIIEEMKKADEKYRQYEYNDEDITDNPIAWTNPDNGKIYIGINSPEYSHLNNRGESELNLAKIISTIIHEGLHASSHQHKGLQPQTNKEEGNLDYDEYVTDYFAREVYNKILPGKDYVTNYFTKGLGGKNKMWGGNIVEFMIQSKHSSLEEIRQAYAEGKPFNELDGKLLEDWKTYAKLGKIPDLPNQN
;
A
#
# COMPACT_ATOMS: atom_id res chain seq x y z
N MET A 1 27.54 9.14 -57.05
CA MET A 1 26.08 9.27 -57.20
C MET A 1 25.49 7.90 -56.86
N LEU A 2 25.03 7.73 -55.62
CA LEU A 2 23.60 7.56 -55.22
C LEU A 2 23.02 6.26 -55.82
N ASN A 3 23.03 5.13 -55.10
CA ASN A 3 22.17 4.65 -53.99
C ASN A 3 20.65 4.63 -54.24
N GLU A 4 20.12 3.41 -54.05
CA GLU A 4 18.83 3.01 -53.46
C GLU A 4 17.50 3.12 -54.23
N ASN A 5 16.84 1.96 -54.36
CA ASN A 5 15.50 1.60 -53.87
C ASN A 5 15.08 0.30 -54.59
N VAL A 6 14.46 -0.73 -53.99
CA VAL A 6 13.15 -0.74 -53.32
C VAL A 6 13.00 -2.03 -52.48
N LYS A 7 12.56 -1.85 -51.24
CA LYS A 7 11.65 -2.64 -50.37
C LYS A 7 11.46 -4.14 -50.62
N ASP A 8 11.59 -4.92 -49.55
CA ASP A 8 10.79 -6.14 -49.35
C ASP A 8 10.05 -6.12 -48.00
N HIS A 9 8.79 -6.52 -48.05
CA HIS A 9 7.80 -6.55 -46.98
C HIS A 9 7.61 -7.99 -46.50
N GLY A 10 7.71 -8.19 -45.18
CA GLY A 10 6.70 -8.91 -44.42
C GLY A 10 6.57 -10.44 -44.52
N LYS A 11 6.90 -11.07 -43.38
CA LYS A 11 5.98 -11.88 -42.53
C LYS A 11 5.58 -13.30 -42.98
N LYS A 12 5.47 -14.16 -41.95
CA LYS A 12 4.85 -15.51 -41.84
C LYS A 12 5.85 -16.69 -41.97
N THR A 13 5.81 -17.78 -41.20
CA THR A 13 4.88 -18.30 -40.17
C THR A 13 5.55 -19.50 -39.46
N LYS A 14 5.21 -19.73 -38.19
CA LYS A 14 5.40 -21.00 -37.47
C LYS A 14 4.57 -22.11 -38.13
N ASN A 15 5.11 -23.32 -38.18
CA ASN A 15 4.36 -24.57 -38.19
C ASN A 15 5.12 -25.56 -37.32
N ASN A 16 4.48 -26.09 -36.28
CA ASN A 16 4.56 -27.50 -35.92
C ASN A 16 3.31 -27.82 -35.09
N ALA A 17 2.49 -28.69 -35.68
CA ALA A 17 1.33 -29.31 -35.08
C ALA A 17 1.77 -30.66 -34.52
N GLU A 18 1.35 -30.98 -33.29
CA GLU A 18 1.24 -32.36 -32.82
C GLU A 18 -0.14 -32.55 -32.19
N ASP A 19 -0.70 -33.71 -32.52
CA ASP A 19 -2.08 -34.18 -32.40
C ASP A 19 -2.40 -34.64 -30.95
N PRO A 20 -3.67 -34.60 -30.51
CA PRO A 20 -4.07 -34.91 -29.14
C PRO A 20 -4.57 -36.35 -29.02
N GLN A 21 -4.15 -37.09 -28.00
CA GLN A 21 -5.02 -38.10 -27.41
C GLN A 21 -4.51 -38.62 -26.05
N ASN A 22 -5.49 -38.76 -25.16
CA ASN A 22 -5.50 -39.60 -23.96
C ASN A 22 -4.75 -39.08 -22.71
N ARG A 23 -5.53 -38.48 -21.81
CA ARG A 23 -5.56 -38.92 -20.40
C ARG A 23 -6.86 -38.48 -19.73
N GLU A 24 -7.67 -39.49 -19.41
CA GLU A 24 -8.71 -39.45 -18.39
C GLU A 24 -8.15 -38.87 -17.08
N ILE A 25 -8.90 -37.98 -16.44
CA ILE A 25 -8.69 -37.67 -15.03
C ILE A 25 -10.01 -37.84 -14.28
N ASN A 26 -9.93 -38.75 -13.32
CA ASN A 26 -10.92 -39.14 -12.35
C ASN A 26 -11.59 -37.95 -11.64
N SER A 27 -12.91 -38.03 -11.55
CA SER A 27 -13.69 -37.43 -10.47
C SER A 27 -13.39 -38.16 -9.17
N ASN A 28 -12.59 -37.57 -8.29
CA ASN A 28 -12.70 -37.77 -6.84
C ASN A 28 -11.86 -36.74 -6.07
N SER A 29 -12.54 -36.05 -5.16
CA SER A 29 -12.01 -35.45 -3.93
C SER A 29 -10.97 -34.33 -4.07
N LEU A 30 -11.46 -33.09 -4.17
CA LEU A 30 -10.72 -31.91 -3.75
C LEU A 30 -11.44 -31.31 -2.55
N GLU A 31 -10.91 -31.63 -1.37
CA GLU A 31 -11.10 -30.85 -0.15
C GLU A 31 -10.75 -29.39 -0.48
N ILE A 32 -11.72 -28.50 -0.27
CA ILE A 32 -11.54 -27.05 -0.44
C ILE A 32 -10.67 -26.59 0.73
N SER A 33 -9.35 -26.62 0.51
CA SER A 33 -8.38 -25.90 1.33
C SER A 33 -8.69 -24.41 1.22
N CYS A 34 -9.21 -23.86 2.31
CA CYS A 34 -9.46 -22.46 2.51
C CYS A 34 -8.10 -21.78 2.77
N THR A 35 -7.52 -21.13 1.78
CA THR A 35 -6.24 -20.41 1.92
C THR A 35 -6.42 -18.90 1.76
N THR A 36 -5.71 -18.22 2.65
CA THR A 36 -5.80 -16.83 3.07
C THR A 36 -5.11 -15.87 2.10
N ALA A 37 -5.46 -14.58 2.18
CA ALA A 37 -4.77 -13.49 1.49
C ALA A 37 -3.30 -13.34 1.98
N PRO A 38 -2.39 -12.81 1.14
CA PRO A 38 -0.94 -12.81 1.37
C PRO A 38 -0.47 -11.98 2.59
N PRO A 39 0.69 -12.31 3.20
CA PRO A 39 1.19 -11.70 4.42
C PRO A 39 2.12 -10.50 4.15
N ALA A 40 2.09 -9.52 5.04
CA ALA A 40 3.21 -8.57 5.22
C ALA A 40 4.43 -9.32 5.82
N PRO A 41 5.67 -8.80 5.67
CA PRO A 41 6.89 -9.53 6.02
C PRO A 41 6.94 -10.03 7.48
N PRO A 42 7.68 -11.12 7.76
CA PRO A 42 7.45 -11.97 8.92
C PRO A 42 8.01 -11.41 10.24
N ALA A 43 7.29 -11.68 11.34
CA ALA A 43 7.78 -11.53 12.72
C ALA A 43 8.17 -12.90 13.34
N PRO A 44 9.09 -12.93 14.33
CA PRO A 44 9.56 -14.14 15.04
C PRO A 44 8.46 -14.84 15.90
N PRO A 45 8.68 -16.10 16.36
CA PRO A 45 7.61 -16.99 16.79
C PRO A 45 6.85 -16.55 18.06
N ALA A 46 5.53 -16.69 18.01
CA ALA A 46 4.58 -16.35 19.08
C ALA A 46 4.65 -17.28 20.31
N LEU A 47 4.54 -16.68 21.50
CA LEU A 47 4.32 -17.36 22.78
C LEU A 47 2.81 -17.60 23.05
N LYS A 48 2.54 -18.71 23.74
CA LYS A 48 1.22 -19.32 24.00
C LYS A 48 0.48 -18.77 25.24
N LEU A 49 -0.86 -18.70 25.13
CA LEU A 49 -1.92 -18.70 26.17
C LEU A 49 -2.01 -17.45 27.09
N PHE A 50 -3.19 -16.96 27.53
CA PHE A 50 -4.30 -17.67 28.18
C PHE A 50 -5.69 -17.06 27.95
N SER A 51 -6.68 -17.94 27.99
CA SER A 51 -8.12 -17.71 28.12
C SER A 51 -8.52 -17.15 29.50
N ASN A 52 -9.46 -16.20 29.54
CA ASN A 52 -10.61 -16.19 30.47
C ASN A 52 -11.56 -15.02 30.17
N LEU A 53 -12.77 -15.34 29.71
CA LEU A 53 -13.93 -14.46 29.74
C LEU A 53 -14.58 -14.53 31.14
N PRO A 54 -15.07 -13.39 31.67
CA PRO A 54 -16.38 -13.43 32.31
C PRO A 54 -17.36 -12.40 31.73
N ASN A 55 -18.61 -12.69 32.07
CA ASN A 55 -19.84 -12.38 31.38
C ASN A 55 -20.53 -11.09 31.88
N LYS A 56 -21.50 -10.63 31.07
CA LYS A 56 -22.61 -9.68 31.36
C LYS A 56 -22.29 -8.19 31.60
N ARG A 57 -22.68 -7.36 30.62
CA ARG A 57 -23.09 -5.96 30.85
C ARG A 57 -24.60 -5.85 30.94
N SER A 58 -25.03 -5.19 32.01
CA SER A 58 -26.38 -4.66 32.25
C SER A 58 -26.77 -3.64 31.18
N LEU A 59 -28.06 -3.62 30.84
CA LEU A 59 -28.70 -2.54 30.09
C LEU A 59 -28.62 -1.23 30.86
N ASN A 60 -28.48 -0.16 30.08
CA ASN A 60 -28.85 1.26 30.32
C ASN A 60 -27.68 2.21 30.11
N ASN A 61 -27.56 2.74 28.90
CA ASN A 61 -27.24 4.13 28.67
C ASN A 61 -27.75 4.53 27.28
N VAL A 62 -28.76 5.39 27.26
CA VAL A 62 -29.22 6.11 26.07
C VAL A 62 -28.11 7.12 25.76
N GLY A 63 -27.17 6.72 24.90
CA GLY A 63 -26.05 7.55 24.47
C GLY A 63 -26.43 8.35 23.23
N ASN A 64 -26.34 9.68 23.32
CA ASN A 64 -26.23 10.54 22.14
C ASN A 64 -24.94 10.15 21.41
N ASN A 65 -25.08 9.55 20.23
CA ASN A 65 -23.98 8.91 19.51
C ASN A 65 -23.56 9.76 18.31
N ASN A 66 -22.32 10.26 18.29
CA ASN A 66 -21.71 10.81 17.08
C ASN A 66 -20.91 9.69 16.39
N PRO A 67 -21.46 9.05 15.34
CA PRO A 67 -20.80 7.92 14.69
C PRO A 67 -19.54 8.39 13.95
N PHE A 68 -18.49 7.57 14.01
CA PHE A 68 -17.30 7.77 13.18
C PHE A 68 -17.65 7.77 11.69
N LYS A 69 -17.05 8.70 10.92
CA LYS A 69 -17.25 8.85 9.47
C LYS A 69 -15.93 8.58 8.74
N PRO A 70 -15.72 7.38 8.19
CA PRO A 70 -14.50 7.09 7.44
C PRO A 70 -14.45 7.82 6.09
N LYS A 71 -13.24 7.97 5.54
CA LYS A 71 -12.96 8.56 4.22
C LYS A 71 -12.65 7.48 3.18
N ASP A 72 -13.58 6.55 3.00
CA ASP A 72 -13.41 5.44 2.05
C ASP A 72 -13.77 5.81 0.60
N GLU A 73 -14.31 7.01 0.37
CA GLU A 73 -14.70 7.46 -0.97
C GLU A 73 -13.50 7.48 -1.93
N ASN A 74 -13.68 6.83 -3.09
CA ASN A 74 -12.70 6.69 -4.15
C ASN A 74 -11.38 6.04 -3.71
N VAL A 75 -11.38 5.25 -2.63
CA VAL A 75 -10.23 4.44 -2.22
C VAL A 75 -10.46 3.00 -2.67
N LEU A 76 -9.66 2.53 -3.62
CA LEU A 76 -9.77 1.20 -4.19
C LEU A 76 -8.60 0.33 -3.75
N PHE A 77 -8.92 -0.91 -3.36
CA PHE A 77 -7.92 -1.95 -3.22
C PHE A 77 -7.57 -2.48 -4.62
N THR A 78 -6.28 -2.67 -4.91
CA THR A 78 -5.89 -3.46 -6.09
C THR A 78 -5.67 -4.90 -5.67
N GLU A 79 -6.42 -5.83 -6.26
CA GLU A 79 -6.02 -7.23 -6.20
C GLU A 79 -4.74 -7.38 -7.02
N SER A 80 -3.66 -7.81 -6.39
CA SER A 80 -2.40 -8.06 -7.07
C SER A 80 -2.63 -9.08 -8.19
N GLY A 81 -2.08 -8.84 -9.38
CA GLY A 81 -1.96 -9.89 -10.38
C GLY A 81 -1.16 -11.07 -9.82
N THR A 82 -1.31 -12.25 -10.41
CA THR A 82 -0.47 -13.43 -10.08
C THR A 82 0.70 -13.60 -11.05
N VAL A 83 0.91 -12.65 -11.95
CA VAL A 83 1.94 -12.67 -12.99
C VAL A 83 2.66 -11.33 -13.01
N GLU A 84 3.99 -11.37 -13.04
CA GLU A 84 4.83 -10.17 -13.13
C GLU A 84 4.37 -9.23 -14.26
N SER A 85 4.45 -7.93 -14.00
CA SER A 85 4.24 -6.94 -15.06
C SER A 85 5.42 -6.96 -16.02
N GLU A 86 5.18 -6.60 -17.28
CA GLU A 86 6.29 -6.23 -18.16
C GLU A 86 7.06 -5.05 -17.56
N ASP A 87 8.39 -5.03 -17.74
CA ASP A 87 9.23 -3.91 -17.30
C ASP A 87 8.76 -2.61 -17.97
N TRP A 88 8.60 -1.54 -17.19
CA TRP A 88 8.22 -0.22 -17.68
C TRP A 88 9.12 0.88 -17.12
N GLU A 89 9.16 2.02 -17.84
CA GLU A 89 9.97 3.16 -17.44
C GLU A 89 9.17 4.16 -16.60
N ILE A 90 9.66 4.47 -15.40
CA ILE A 90 8.97 5.40 -14.47
C ILE A 90 8.76 6.78 -15.09
N SER A 91 9.78 7.31 -15.76
CA SER A 91 9.73 8.64 -16.36
C SER A 91 8.62 8.73 -17.42
N GLU A 92 8.43 7.68 -18.20
CA GLU A 92 7.40 7.57 -19.23
C GLU A 92 6.01 7.52 -18.61
N GLN A 93 5.79 6.70 -17.58
CA GLN A 93 4.46 6.59 -16.95
C GLN A 93 4.05 7.87 -16.22
N ILE A 94 5.00 8.53 -15.56
CA ILE A 94 4.76 9.84 -14.93
C ILE A 94 4.41 10.88 -15.98
N LYS A 95 5.13 10.91 -17.10
CA LYS A 95 4.83 11.82 -18.21
C LYS A 95 3.48 11.52 -18.85
N ASN A 96 3.13 10.25 -19.05
CA ASN A 96 1.87 9.84 -19.64
C ASN A 96 0.67 10.25 -18.78
N TYR A 97 0.81 10.19 -17.45
CA TYR A 97 -0.30 10.41 -16.53
C TYR A 97 -0.40 11.86 -16.02
N LEU A 98 0.73 12.52 -15.78
CA LEU A 98 0.81 13.86 -15.18
C LEU A 98 1.42 14.92 -16.10
N GLY A 99 1.90 14.53 -17.28
CA GLY A 99 2.59 15.42 -18.21
C GLY A 99 4.06 15.68 -17.87
N GLU A 100 4.69 16.52 -18.68
CA GLU A 100 6.04 17.01 -18.45
C GLU A 100 6.15 17.68 -17.08
N GLY A 101 7.13 17.27 -16.27
CA GLY A 101 7.32 17.79 -14.92
C GLY A 101 6.44 17.12 -13.84
N GLY A 102 5.83 15.96 -14.11
CA GLY A 102 5.00 15.23 -13.15
C GLY A 102 5.64 15.03 -11.76
N PHE A 103 6.94 14.71 -11.68
CA PHE A 103 7.65 14.62 -10.40
C PHE A 103 7.71 15.95 -9.63
N SER A 104 7.83 17.08 -10.32
CA SER A 104 7.77 18.40 -9.72
C SER A 104 6.37 18.70 -9.18
N THR A 105 5.34 18.33 -9.93
CA THR A 105 3.93 18.42 -9.49
C THR A 105 3.69 17.62 -8.21
N ILE A 106 4.18 16.39 -8.13
CA ILE A 106 4.10 15.56 -6.92
C ILE A 106 4.86 16.21 -5.77
N SER A 107 6.12 16.59 -5.97
CA SER A 107 6.97 17.19 -4.93
C SER A 107 6.34 18.47 -4.34
N LYS A 108 5.76 19.31 -5.21
CA LYS A 108 5.04 20.51 -4.81
C LYS A 108 3.79 20.18 -3.98
N ALA A 109 3.02 19.18 -4.39
CA ALA A 109 1.83 18.76 -3.66
C ALA A 109 2.19 18.15 -2.28
N ILE A 110 3.25 17.35 -2.19
CA ILE A 110 3.79 16.85 -0.92
C ILE A 110 4.16 18.01 0.01
N LYS A 111 4.90 19.00 -0.50
CA LYS A 111 5.26 20.22 0.24
C LYS A 111 4.04 20.95 0.82
N GLU A 112 2.98 21.09 0.02
CA GLU A 112 1.74 21.75 0.47
C GLU A 112 0.98 20.91 1.52
N VAL A 113 0.85 19.59 1.31
CA VAL A 113 0.15 18.68 2.25
C VAL A 113 0.90 18.57 3.57
N LEU A 114 2.22 18.39 3.53
CA LEU A 114 3.07 18.33 4.70
C LEU A 114 3.40 19.70 5.29
N LYS A 115 2.97 20.81 4.69
CA LYS A 115 3.37 22.20 4.99
C LYS A 115 4.87 22.32 5.31
N LYS A 116 5.70 21.73 4.46
CA LYS A 116 7.15 21.58 4.65
C LYS A 116 7.90 22.15 3.46
N GLU A 117 8.74 23.17 3.69
CA GLU A 117 9.32 23.97 2.61
C GLU A 117 10.52 23.30 1.90
N ASP A 118 11.22 22.40 2.59
CA ASP A 118 12.50 21.78 2.21
C ASP A 118 12.35 20.42 1.49
N ILE A 119 11.18 20.14 0.91
CA ILE A 119 10.96 18.94 0.10
C ILE A 119 11.84 18.99 -1.16
N LYS A 120 12.69 17.97 -1.30
CA LYS A 120 13.55 17.78 -2.48
C LYS A 120 12.73 17.22 -3.65
N PRO A 121 13.13 17.51 -4.90
CA PRO A 121 12.56 16.84 -6.07
C PRO A 121 12.68 15.32 -5.95
N LEU A 122 11.59 14.61 -6.25
CA LEU A 122 11.59 13.16 -6.30
C LEU A 122 12.45 12.64 -7.46
N ASN A 123 13.21 11.59 -7.20
CA ASN A 123 14.02 10.88 -8.19
C ASN A 123 13.96 9.36 -7.91
N PRO A 124 12.79 8.72 -8.12
CA PRO A 124 12.65 7.29 -7.88
C PRO A 124 13.48 6.47 -8.86
N ILE A 125 13.99 5.34 -8.39
CA ILE A 125 14.85 4.43 -9.15
C ILE A 125 14.04 3.17 -9.48
N GLY A 126 13.90 2.88 -10.77
CA GLY A 126 13.29 1.63 -11.23
C GLY A 126 14.26 0.47 -11.08
N VAL A 127 13.82 -0.58 -10.40
CA VAL A 127 14.53 -1.86 -10.22
C VAL A 127 13.52 -3.01 -10.29
N THR A 128 13.96 -4.25 -10.40
CA THR A 128 13.06 -5.40 -10.20
C THR A 128 12.69 -5.52 -8.71
N MET A 129 11.62 -6.23 -8.38
CA MET A 129 11.26 -6.57 -6.99
C MET A 129 12.41 -7.29 -6.27
N LYS A 130 13.11 -8.20 -6.97
CA LYS A 130 14.34 -8.81 -6.45
C LYS A 130 15.44 -7.78 -6.19
N GLY A 131 15.60 -6.80 -7.09
CA GLY A 131 16.51 -5.68 -6.92
C GLY A 131 16.20 -4.83 -5.67
N ILE A 132 14.93 -4.63 -5.31
CA ILE A 132 14.55 -3.97 -4.05
C ILE A 132 15.14 -4.73 -2.86
N ILE A 133 14.94 -6.05 -2.79
CA ILE A 133 15.46 -6.88 -1.70
C ILE A 133 16.99 -6.79 -1.63
N GLU A 134 17.68 -6.79 -2.77
CA GLU A 134 19.13 -6.61 -2.80
C GLU A 134 19.57 -5.24 -2.25
N GLU A 135 18.86 -4.17 -2.58
CA GLU A 135 19.14 -2.83 -2.06
C GLU A 135 18.85 -2.72 -0.55
N MET A 136 17.77 -3.35 -0.06
CA MET A 136 17.48 -3.45 1.37
C MET A 136 18.63 -4.15 2.12
N LYS A 137 19.10 -5.29 1.61
CA LYS A 137 20.22 -6.05 2.20
C LYS A 137 21.53 -5.28 2.25
N LYS A 138 21.77 -4.39 1.27
CA LYS A 138 22.96 -3.52 1.25
C LYS A 138 22.86 -2.41 2.30
N ALA A 139 21.65 -1.96 2.63
CA ALA A 139 21.43 -0.84 3.52
C ALA A 139 21.60 -1.20 5.00
N ASP A 140 21.04 -2.33 5.44
CA ASP A 140 21.06 -2.73 6.86
C ASP A 140 21.10 -4.26 7.01
N GLU A 141 21.86 -4.74 8.00
CA GLU A 141 21.96 -6.16 8.34
C GLU A 141 20.61 -6.77 8.72
N LYS A 142 19.71 -5.98 9.31
CA LYS A 142 18.35 -6.41 9.66
C LYS A 142 17.49 -6.80 8.46
N TYR A 143 17.94 -6.59 7.22
CA TYR A 143 17.24 -7.01 6.02
C TYR A 143 17.82 -8.27 5.38
N ARG A 144 18.91 -8.84 5.93
CA ARG A 144 19.57 -10.02 5.35
C ARG A 144 18.68 -11.26 5.31
N GLN A 145 17.72 -11.39 6.22
CA GLN A 145 16.79 -12.51 6.26
C GLN A 145 15.68 -12.45 5.20
N TYR A 146 15.52 -11.33 4.47
CA TYR A 146 14.50 -11.23 3.43
C TYR A 146 14.95 -12.02 2.20
N GLU A 147 14.12 -12.92 1.71
CA GLU A 147 14.36 -13.66 0.46
C GLU A 147 13.27 -13.33 -0.55
N TYR A 148 13.64 -13.36 -1.83
CA TYR A 148 12.65 -13.21 -2.90
C TYR A 148 11.76 -14.45 -2.91
N ASN A 149 10.46 -14.26 -2.83
CA ASN A 149 9.50 -15.34 -2.90
C ASN A 149 9.06 -15.55 -4.36
N ASP A 150 9.63 -16.57 -5.01
CA ASP A 150 9.25 -16.98 -6.37
C ASP A 150 7.88 -17.70 -6.40
N GLU A 151 7.45 -18.30 -5.29
CA GLU A 151 6.19 -19.07 -5.20
C GLU A 151 4.97 -18.16 -5.04
N ASP A 152 5.12 -17.08 -4.27
CA ASP A 152 4.13 -16.01 -4.14
C ASP A 152 4.80 -14.67 -4.41
N ILE A 153 4.80 -14.27 -5.68
CA ILE A 153 5.41 -13.01 -6.11
C ILE A 153 4.73 -11.78 -5.47
N THR A 154 3.51 -11.92 -4.95
CA THR A 154 2.76 -10.83 -4.31
C THR A 154 3.21 -10.56 -2.87
N ASP A 155 4.01 -11.45 -2.28
CA ASP A 155 4.61 -11.27 -0.96
C ASP A 155 5.86 -10.37 -0.99
N ASN A 156 6.38 -10.08 -2.18
CA ASN A 156 7.59 -9.27 -2.33
C ASN A 156 7.27 -7.77 -2.25
N PRO A 157 8.18 -6.95 -1.68
CA PRO A 157 8.00 -5.50 -1.66
C PRO A 157 7.96 -4.95 -3.10
N ILE A 158 6.90 -4.21 -3.41
CA ILE A 158 6.72 -3.57 -4.72
C ILE A 158 7.45 -2.23 -4.82
N ALA A 159 7.77 -1.63 -3.68
CA ALA A 159 8.50 -0.39 -3.55
C ALA A 159 9.19 -0.34 -2.17
N TRP A 160 10.19 0.51 -2.04
CA TRP A 160 10.87 0.74 -0.78
C TRP A 160 11.59 2.08 -0.75
N THR A 161 11.40 2.84 0.32
CA THR A 161 12.22 4.00 0.64
C THR A 161 13.31 3.64 1.63
N ASN A 162 14.55 3.88 1.26
CA ASN A 162 15.69 3.68 2.13
C ASN A 162 15.66 4.70 3.29
N PRO A 163 15.55 4.25 4.55
CA PRO A 163 15.34 5.13 5.70
C PRO A 163 16.60 5.93 6.09
N ASP A 164 17.78 5.62 5.56
CA ASP A 164 19.02 6.31 5.91
C ASP A 164 19.38 7.43 4.93
N ASN A 165 18.86 7.39 3.71
CA ASN A 165 19.19 8.36 2.66
C ASN A 165 18.00 8.87 1.84
N GLY A 166 16.79 8.34 2.07
CA GLY A 166 15.57 8.76 1.40
C GLY A 166 15.50 8.37 -0.08
N LYS A 167 16.36 7.47 -0.57
CA LYS A 167 16.26 6.94 -1.94
C LYS A 167 15.03 6.06 -2.07
N ILE A 168 14.28 6.28 -3.13
CA ILE A 168 13.05 5.55 -3.45
C ILE A 168 13.36 4.52 -4.52
N TYR A 169 13.01 3.27 -4.28
CA TYR A 169 13.12 2.16 -5.22
C TYR A 169 11.72 1.65 -5.57
N ILE A 170 11.45 1.48 -6.87
CA ILE A 170 10.16 1.01 -7.39
C ILE A 170 10.40 -0.28 -8.17
N GLY A 171 9.63 -1.32 -7.85
CA GLY A 171 9.67 -2.66 -8.43
C GLY A 171 8.93 -2.70 -9.76
N ILE A 172 9.59 -2.33 -10.85
CA ILE A 172 8.94 -2.13 -12.16
C ILE A 172 8.33 -3.40 -12.77
N ASN A 173 8.64 -4.57 -12.25
CA ASN A 173 8.03 -5.84 -12.65
C ASN A 173 6.95 -6.33 -11.67
N SER A 174 6.53 -5.50 -10.72
CA SER A 174 5.51 -5.90 -9.74
C SER A 174 4.17 -6.18 -10.40
N PRO A 175 3.54 -7.34 -10.09
CA PRO A 175 2.21 -7.67 -10.62
C PRO A 175 1.12 -6.70 -10.15
N GLU A 176 1.36 -5.92 -9.09
CA GLU A 176 0.42 -4.91 -8.60
C GLU A 176 0.29 -3.71 -9.52
N TYR A 177 1.30 -3.48 -10.38
CA TYR A 177 1.29 -2.40 -11.35
C TYR A 177 0.60 -2.76 -12.64
N SER A 178 -0.07 -3.91 -12.71
CA SER A 178 -0.82 -4.35 -13.88
C SER A 178 -2.22 -4.87 -13.50
N HIS A 179 -3.17 -4.69 -14.41
CA HIS A 179 -4.50 -5.27 -14.35
C HIS A 179 -4.88 -5.86 -15.72
N LEU A 180 -5.86 -6.75 -15.76
CA LEU A 180 -6.41 -7.23 -17.04
C LEU A 180 -7.44 -6.24 -17.57
N ASN A 181 -7.27 -5.80 -18.81
CA ASN A 181 -8.25 -4.96 -19.49
C ASN A 181 -9.48 -5.79 -19.93
N ASN A 182 -10.48 -5.13 -20.51
CA ASN A 182 -11.73 -5.79 -20.97
C ASN A 182 -11.53 -6.83 -22.10
N ARG A 183 -10.33 -6.92 -22.68
CA ARG A 183 -9.94 -7.94 -23.66
C ARG A 183 -9.12 -9.08 -23.04
N GLY A 184 -8.89 -9.04 -21.73
CA GLY A 184 -8.06 -10.01 -21.01
C GLY A 184 -6.56 -9.82 -21.26
N GLU A 185 -6.14 -8.66 -21.74
CA GLU A 185 -4.72 -8.32 -21.95
C GLU A 185 -4.21 -7.55 -20.72
N SER A 186 -2.95 -7.78 -20.34
CA SER A 186 -2.31 -7.02 -19.26
C SER A 186 -2.14 -5.55 -19.66
N GLU A 187 -2.50 -4.64 -18.77
CA GLU A 187 -2.36 -3.19 -18.91
C GLU A 187 -1.83 -2.61 -17.60
N LEU A 188 -0.98 -1.58 -17.67
CA LEU A 188 -0.45 -0.94 -16.47
C LEU A 188 -1.54 -0.23 -15.67
N ASN A 189 -1.56 -0.46 -14.36
CA ASN A 189 -2.37 0.26 -13.41
C ASN A 189 -1.68 1.58 -13.03
N LEU A 190 -1.83 2.60 -13.89
CA LEU A 190 -1.19 3.90 -13.70
C LEU A 190 -1.60 4.58 -12.38
N ALA A 191 -2.85 4.41 -11.93
CA ALA A 191 -3.29 4.96 -10.65
C ALA A 191 -2.50 4.37 -9.47
N LYS A 192 -2.26 3.05 -9.48
CA LYS A 192 -1.45 2.35 -8.48
C LYS A 192 0.04 2.72 -8.55
N ILE A 193 0.60 2.87 -9.76
CA ILE A 193 1.99 3.32 -9.93
C ILE A 193 2.16 4.71 -9.31
N ILE A 194 1.27 5.65 -9.64
CA ILE A 194 1.34 7.03 -9.16
C ILE A 194 1.11 7.13 -7.65
N SER A 195 0.12 6.41 -7.11
CA SER A 195 -0.12 6.38 -5.66
C SER A 195 1.09 5.82 -4.90
N THR A 196 1.75 4.78 -5.43
CA THR A 196 2.94 4.20 -4.82
C THR A 196 4.12 5.18 -4.85
N ILE A 197 4.37 5.86 -5.97
CA ILE A 197 5.43 6.89 -6.06
C ILE A 197 5.17 8.03 -5.08
N ILE A 198 3.92 8.45 -4.91
CA ILE A 198 3.54 9.48 -3.93
C ILE A 198 3.80 8.98 -2.50
N HIS A 199 3.37 7.75 -2.18
CA HIS A 199 3.53 7.13 -0.88
C HIS A 199 5.00 7.07 -0.47
N GLU A 200 5.86 6.51 -1.33
CA GLU A 200 7.31 6.48 -1.10
C GLU A 200 7.92 7.89 -1.05
N GLY A 201 7.43 8.80 -1.89
CA GLY A 201 7.80 10.21 -1.85
C GLY A 201 7.52 10.87 -0.51
N LEU A 202 6.43 10.48 0.17
CA LEU A 202 6.09 10.93 1.51
C LEU A 202 7.01 10.32 2.55
N HIS A 203 7.33 9.03 2.48
CA HIS A 203 8.34 8.43 3.36
C HIS A 203 9.68 9.17 3.22
N ALA A 204 10.16 9.38 1.99
CA ALA A 204 11.39 10.11 1.72
C ALA A 204 11.35 11.57 2.22
N SER A 205 10.16 12.14 2.35
CA SER A 205 9.95 13.53 2.82
C SER A 205 9.72 13.64 4.33
N SER A 206 9.44 12.52 5.00
CA SER A 206 9.12 12.44 6.43
C SER A 206 10.34 12.72 7.32
N HIS A 207 10.13 12.79 8.63
CA HIS A 207 11.21 12.98 9.59
C HIS A 207 12.27 11.87 9.45
N GLN A 208 13.50 12.26 9.09
CA GLN A 208 14.62 11.33 8.88
C GLN A 208 14.31 10.16 7.94
N HIS A 209 13.34 10.32 7.02
CA HIS A 209 12.85 9.24 6.15
C HIS A 209 12.21 8.05 6.89
N LYS A 210 11.89 8.22 8.17
CA LYS A 210 11.42 7.19 9.10
C LYS A 210 10.04 7.48 9.67
N GLY A 211 9.43 8.63 9.35
CA GLY A 211 8.07 8.98 9.74
C GLY A 211 7.71 8.57 11.16
N LEU A 212 6.76 7.63 11.27
CA LEU A 212 6.28 7.06 12.52
C LEU A 212 6.71 5.59 12.71
N GLN A 213 7.75 5.12 12.01
CA GLN A 213 8.33 3.79 12.19
C GLN A 213 8.65 3.48 13.67
N PRO A 214 9.22 4.41 14.47
CA PRO A 214 9.51 4.14 15.87
C PRO A 214 8.28 3.92 16.77
N GLN A 215 7.12 4.46 16.37
CA GLN A 215 5.85 4.36 17.09
C GLN A 215 4.98 3.19 16.59
N THR A 216 5.43 2.51 15.55
CA THR A 216 4.68 1.43 14.94
C THR A 216 5.00 0.11 15.64
N ASN A 217 3.99 -0.46 16.30
CA ASN A 217 4.05 -1.83 16.81
C ASN A 217 3.32 -2.79 15.86
N LYS A 218 4.07 -3.45 14.98
CA LYS A 218 3.51 -4.40 14.00
C LYS A 218 2.96 -5.68 14.63
N GLU A 219 3.29 -5.97 15.89
CA GLU A 219 2.71 -7.09 16.65
C GLU A 219 1.27 -6.79 17.09
N GLU A 220 0.93 -5.50 17.23
CA GLU A 220 -0.43 -5.06 17.48
C GLU A 220 -1.16 -4.86 16.16
N GLY A 221 -1.85 -5.93 15.73
CA GLY A 221 -2.58 -5.96 14.46
C GLY A 221 -3.46 -4.71 14.24
N ASN A 222 -3.40 -4.18 13.02
CA ASN A 222 -4.09 -2.96 12.58
C ASN A 222 -3.60 -1.65 13.21
N LEU A 223 -2.35 -1.55 13.66
CA LEU A 223 -1.70 -0.31 14.15
C LEU A 223 -0.40 0.05 13.43
N ASP A 224 -0.34 -0.15 12.10
CA ASP A 224 0.82 0.30 11.33
C ASP A 224 0.75 1.82 11.10
N TYR A 225 1.08 2.60 12.14
CA TYR A 225 0.98 4.07 12.12
C TYR A 225 1.80 4.68 11.00
N ASP A 226 3.00 4.16 10.74
CA ASP A 226 3.86 4.66 9.68
C ASP A 226 3.19 4.52 8.31
N GLU A 227 2.78 3.31 7.95
CA GLU A 227 2.16 3.03 6.64
C GLU A 227 0.79 3.72 6.51
N TYR A 228 -0.04 3.68 7.56
CA TYR A 228 -1.40 4.22 7.50
C TYR A 228 -1.44 5.75 7.49
N VAL A 229 -0.58 6.42 8.26
CA VAL A 229 -0.48 7.89 8.22
C VAL A 229 0.17 8.34 6.91
N THR A 230 1.18 7.62 6.41
CA THR A 230 1.77 7.88 5.10
C THR A 230 0.71 7.77 4.01
N ASP A 231 -0.09 6.70 4.02
CA ASP A 231 -1.12 6.48 3.00
C ASP A 231 -2.27 7.49 3.07
N TYR A 232 -2.62 7.97 4.28
CA TYR A 232 -3.54 9.10 4.44
C TYR A 232 -3.02 10.34 3.72
N PHE A 233 -1.77 10.74 3.97
CA PHE A 233 -1.19 11.90 3.28
C PHE A 233 -0.99 11.64 1.78
N ALA A 234 -0.74 10.40 1.37
CA ALA A 234 -0.60 10.03 -0.04
C ALA A 234 -1.90 10.22 -0.79
N ARG A 235 -3.03 9.83 -0.20
CA ARG A 235 -4.37 10.11 -0.73
C ARG A 235 -4.62 11.62 -0.84
N GLU A 236 -4.26 12.42 0.16
CA GLU A 236 -4.43 13.88 0.11
C GLU A 236 -3.58 14.53 -1.00
N VAL A 237 -2.34 14.09 -1.19
CA VAL A 237 -1.49 14.52 -2.31
C VAL A 237 -2.08 14.09 -3.64
N TYR A 238 -2.51 12.84 -3.77
CA TYR A 238 -3.11 12.29 -4.99
C TYR A 238 -4.36 13.06 -5.40
N ASN A 239 -5.29 13.29 -4.47
CA ASN A 239 -6.51 14.07 -4.73
C ASN A 239 -6.24 15.51 -5.14
N LYS A 240 -5.12 16.09 -4.68
CA LYS A 240 -4.71 17.45 -5.06
C LYS A 240 -4.18 17.53 -6.49
N ILE A 241 -3.49 16.50 -6.96
CA ILE A 241 -2.93 16.47 -8.33
C ILE A 241 -3.90 15.87 -9.35
N LEU A 242 -4.80 14.99 -8.91
CA LEU A 242 -5.75 14.22 -9.73
C LEU A 242 -7.15 14.25 -9.09
N PRO A 243 -7.81 15.41 -9.03
CA PRO A 243 -9.09 15.54 -8.35
C PRO A 243 -10.17 14.67 -9.01
N GLY A 244 -10.90 13.92 -8.17
CA GLY A 244 -12.00 13.05 -8.60
C GLY A 244 -11.56 11.75 -9.28
N LYS A 245 -10.26 11.41 -9.25
CA LYS A 245 -9.76 10.10 -9.67
C LYS A 245 -9.70 9.14 -8.50
N ASP A 246 -9.87 7.86 -8.78
CA ASP A 246 -9.73 6.81 -7.78
C ASP A 246 -8.29 6.71 -7.29
N TYR A 247 -8.13 6.67 -5.97
CA TYR A 247 -6.89 6.41 -5.26
C TYR A 247 -6.74 4.91 -5.03
N VAL A 248 -5.70 4.30 -5.60
CA VAL A 248 -5.50 2.84 -5.54
C VAL A 248 -4.39 2.51 -4.54
N THR A 249 -4.65 1.66 -3.55
CA THR A 249 -3.72 1.39 -2.44
C THR A 249 -3.85 -0.04 -1.90
N ASN A 250 -2.79 -0.53 -1.23
CA ASN A 250 -2.81 -1.83 -0.54
C ASN A 250 -2.84 -1.72 0.98
N TYR A 251 -2.82 -0.50 1.52
CA TYR A 251 -2.73 -0.24 2.95
C TYR A 251 -4.10 -0.38 3.63
N PHE A 252 -4.63 -1.61 3.62
CA PHE A 252 -5.88 -1.98 4.25
C PHE A 252 -5.64 -2.79 5.54
N THR A 253 -6.49 -2.57 6.53
CA THR A 253 -6.54 -3.35 7.76
C THR A 253 -6.93 -4.80 7.47
N LYS A 254 -6.51 -5.71 8.35
CA LYS A 254 -6.86 -7.14 8.27
C LYS A 254 -8.06 -7.44 9.18
N GLY A 255 -9.09 -8.02 8.57
CA GLY A 255 -10.31 -8.48 9.22
C GLY A 255 -10.24 -9.93 9.73
N LEU A 256 -11.40 -10.51 10.01
CA LEU A 256 -11.50 -11.94 10.33
C LEU A 256 -11.00 -12.80 9.16
N GLY A 257 -10.14 -13.78 9.45
CA GLY A 257 -9.55 -14.65 8.42
C GLY A 257 -8.45 -13.99 7.58
N GLY A 258 -7.88 -12.86 8.02
CA GLY A 258 -6.72 -12.22 7.37
C GLY A 258 -7.04 -11.47 6.08
N LYS A 259 -8.31 -11.32 5.71
CA LYS A 259 -8.72 -10.57 4.51
C LYS A 259 -8.70 -9.07 4.76
N ASN A 260 -8.42 -8.29 3.71
CA ASN A 260 -8.49 -6.83 3.77
C ASN A 260 -9.90 -6.37 4.16
N LYS A 261 -9.99 -5.33 5.00
CA LYS A 261 -11.26 -4.93 5.62
C LYS A 261 -11.58 -3.45 5.48
N MET A 262 -10.80 -2.56 6.10
CA MET A 262 -10.98 -1.11 6.04
C MET A 262 -9.71 -0.47 5.50
N TRP A 263 -9.81 0.68 4.84
CA TRP A 263 -8.60 1.44 4.50
C TRP A 263 -7.90 1.91 5.78
N GLY A 264 -6.60 1.65 5.89
CA GLY A 264 -5.80 1.92 7.09
C GLY A 264 -5.66 3.40 7.40
N GLY A 265 -5.61 4.25 6.38
CA GLY A 265 -5.52 5.72 6.54
C GLY A 265 -6.70 6.34 7.32
N ASN A 266 -7.81 5.62 7.47
CA ASN A 266 -8.90 6.03 8.37
C ASN A 266 -8.48 6.17 9.84
N ILE A 267 -7.33 5.65 10.25
CA ILE A 267 -6.82 5.86 11.61
C ILE A 267 -6.63 7.35 11.92
N VAL A 268 -6.20 8.14 10.93
CA VAL A 268 -6.03 9.59 11.05
C VAL A 268 -7.38 10.27 11.29
N GLU A 269 -8.39 9.92 10.50
CA GLU A 269 -9.76 10.43 10.67
C GLU A 269 -10.35 10.02 12.02
N PHE A 270 -10.08 8.79 12.47
CA PHE A 270 -10.52 8.30 13.76
C PHE A 270 -9.90 9.12 14.90
N MET A 271 -8.59 9.39 14.86
CA MET A 271 -7.90 10.21 15.84
C MET A 271 -8.41 11.66 15.87
N ILE A 272 -8.73 12.24 14.71
CA ILE A 272 -9.29 13.59 14.59
C ILE A 272 -10.71 13.66 15.14
N GLN A 273 -11.60 12.77 14.68
CA GLN A 273 -13.02 12.82 15.03
C GLN A 273 -13.26 12.44 16.50
N SER A 274 -12.36 11.65 17.10
CA SER A 274 -12.35 11.34 18.54
C SER A 274 -11.72 12.44 19.41
N LYS A 275 -11.19 13.51 18.80
CA LYS A 275 -10.40 14.58 19.47
C LYS A 275 -9.14 14.06 20.18
N HIS A 276 -8.64 12.89 19.79
CA HIS A 276 -7.40 12.33 20.35
C HIS A 276 -6.15 13.06 19.81
N SER A 277 -6.20 13.51 18.56
CA SER A 277 -5.16 14.34 17.95
C SER A 277 -5.75 15.21 16.85
N SER A 278 -5.19 16.40 16.66
CA SER A 278 -5.45 17.21 15.48
C SER A 278 -4.64 16.73 14.28
N LEU A 279 -5.12 17.05 13.07
CA LEU A 279 -4.37 16.79 11.84
C LEU A 279 -2.98 17.45 11.86
N GLU A 280 -2.88 18.62 12.48
CA GLU A 280 -1.64 19.37 12.59
C GLU A 280 -0.61 18.65 13.47
N GLU A 281 -1.03 18.09 14.61
CA GLU A 281 -0.16 17.29 15.49
C GLU A 281 0.33 16.02 14.78
N ILE A 282 -0.56 15.29 14.11
CA ILE A 282 -0.20 14.10 13.33
C ILE A 282 0.80 14.45 12.22
N ARG A 283 0.55 15.54 11.48
CA ARG A 283 1.44 16.03 10.42
C ARG A 283 2.80 16.42 10.96
N GLN A 284 2.87 17.15 12.07
CA GLN A 284 4.15 17.56 12.67
C GLN A 284 4.92 16.37 13.24
N ALA A 285 4.24 15.40 13.85
CA ALA A 285 4.87 14.16 14.30
C ALA A 285 5.50 13.42 13.11
N TYR A 286 4.74 13.21 12.05
CA TYR A 286 5.17 12.53 10.83
C TYR A 286 6.31 13.26 10.07
N ALA A 287 6.15 14.56 9.82
CA ALA A 287 7.04 15.32 8.95
C ALA A 287 8.28 15.90 9.66
N GLU A 288 8.17 16.17 10.96
CA GLU A 288 9.18 16.88 11.76
C GLU A 288 9.70 16.07 12.95
N GLY A 289 9.09 14.94 13.30
CA GLY A 289 9.51 14.10 14.43
C GLY A 289 9.07 14.66 15.78
N LYS A 290 7.99 15.46 15.80
CA LYS A 290 7.34 15.84 17.06
C LYS A 290 6.75 14.61 17.76
N PRO A 291 6.51 14.67 19.09
CA PRO A 291 5.85 13.57 19.79
C PRO A 291 4.50 13.21 19.14
N PHE A 292 4.31 11.92 18.90
CA PHE A 292 3.07 11.37 18.40
C PHE A 292 2.23 10.86 19.57
N ASN A 293 0.93 11.16 19.58
CA ASN A 293 0.00 10.66 20.58
C ASN A 293 -0.60 9.34 20.07
N GLU A 294 -0.11 8.22 20.57
CA GLU A 294 -0.60 6.90 20.19
C GLU A 294 -1.98 6.63 20.82
N LEU A 295 -2.84 5.91 20.11
CA LEU A 295 -4.14 5.51 20.64
C LEU A 295 -3.94 4.57 21.81
N ASP A 296 -4.64 4.83 22.91
CA ASP A 296 -4.63 3.99 24.10
C ASP A 296 -6.06 3.69 24.60
N GLY A 297 -6.11 2.81 25.62
CA GLY A 297 -7.33 2.51 26.36
C GLY A 297 -8.54 2.17 25.47
N LYS A 298 -9.66 2.89 25.68
CA LYS A 298 -10.91 2.61 24.96
C LYS A 298 -10.82 2.95 23.47
N LEU A 299 -10.14 4.04 23.11
CA LEU A 299 -10.06 4.48 21.72
C LEU A 299 -9.25 3.51 20.86
N LEU A 300 -8.19 2.94 21.44
CA LEU A 300 -7.44 1.86 20.82
C LEU A 300 -8.32 0.63 20.53
N GLU A 301 -9.12 0.20 21.51
CA GLU A 301 -10.02 -0.94 21.35
C GLU A 301 -11.16 -0.67 20.35
N ASP A 302 -11.70 0.55 20.34
CA ASP A 302 -12.70 0.98 19.38
C ASP A 302 -12.12 0.98 17.95
N TRP A 303 -10.90 1.49 17.76
CA TRP A 303 -10.19 1.43 16.48
C TRP A 303 -9.94 -0.01 16.04
N LYS A 304 -9.37 -0.86 16.91
CA LYS A 304 -9.12 -2.28 16.60
C LYS A 304 -10.41 -3.00 16.21
N THR A 305 -11.51 -2.71 16.90
CA THR A 305 -12.83 -3.27 16.58
C THR A 305 -13.33 -2.80 15.21
N TYR A 306 -13.25 -1.50 14.93
CA TYR A 306 -13.61 -0.94 13.63
C TYR A 306 -12.74 -1.52 12.50
N ALA A 307 -11.42 -1.47 12.65
CA ALA A 307 -10.45 -1.98 11.70
C ALA A 307 -10.65 -3.46 11.37
N LYS A 308 -11.05 -4.28 12.36
CA LYS A 308 -11.22 -5.73 12.19
C LYS A 308 -12.61 -6.13 11.71
N LEU A 309 -13.67 -5.45 12.18
CA LEU A 309 -15.06 -5.85 11.96
C LEU A 309 -15.83 -4.91 11.02
N GLY A 310 -15.32 -3.71 10.75
CA GLY A 310 -16.04 -2.62 10.07
C GLY A 310 -17.19 -2.05 10.90
N LYS A 311 -17.22 -2.32 12.21
CA LYS A 311 -18.27 -1.83 13.10
C LYS A 311 -17.97 -0.37 13.46
N ILE A 312 -18.81 0.55 12.97
CA ILE A 312 -18.69 1.98 13.24
C ILE A 312 -18.80 2.25 14.75
N PRO A 313 -17.77 2.82 15.40
CA PRO A 313 -17.82 3.19 16.80
C PRO A 313 -18.53 4.53 17.01
N ASP A 314 -19.14 4.67 18.18
CA ASP A 314 -19.65 5.94 18.68
C ASP A 314 -18.50 6.69 19.37
N LEU A 315 -18.19 7.89 18.90
CA LEU A 315 -17.07 8.68 19.41
C LEU A 315 -17.51 9.62 20.55
N PRO A 316 -16.58 10.02 21.44
CA PRO A 316 -16.88 11.00 22.50
C PRO A 316 -17.47 12.30 21.93
N ASN A 317 -18.43 12.90 22.66
CA ASN A 317 -19.17 14.07 22.18
C ASN A 317 -18.26 15.25 21.77
N GLN A 318 -18.61 15.85 20.62
CA GLN A 318 -18.05 17.10 20.12
C GLN A 318 -18.69 18.31 20.83
N ASN A 319 -18.45 18.47 22.13
CA ASN A 319 -18.76 19.74 22.80
C ASN A 319 -17.62 20.74 22.64
#